data_AF-A0A2Z6MYS1-F1
#
_entry.id   AF-A0A2Z6MYS1-F1
#
_cell.length_a   1.000
_cell.length_b   1.000
_cell.length_c   1.000
_cell.angle_alpha   90.00
_cell.angle_beta   90.00
_cell.angle_gamma   90.00
#
_symmetry.space_group_name_H-M   'P 1'
#
loop_
_entity.id
_entity.type
_entity.pdbx_description
1 polymer ?
#
loop_
_entity_poly.entity_id
_entity_poly.type
_entity_poly.pdbx_seq_one_letter_code
_entity_poly.pdbx_strand_id
1 'polypeptide(L)'
;EISLDELLAGMARSMSGSKYFSGTASLKAFIISHGEFIYKQLIGLDTMLMEDDKEFEDIPALIALRDESKKFYIKINEDEIANDYPLPAYYKSSLHEAEESIIFYNDYDVYNIKDLPRSMLHNWALYNSDSRLISLELLLMKPCSEIDVIIYGSGQMTADDGSGFHLDKEEGQCSSASGAQATDGIPICLSAIKEWKIEFGSSMVFISIRTDMAWYRLGKPSKQYTPWYDTVLKTARIALSIIRFLKDQGCVSRLSFEDVIKKVSEYKQDHKSYISSDPVAVERYVVVHGQMILQLFAEFPDDKIRKSSF
;
A
#
# COMPACT_ATOMS: atom_id res chain seq x y z
N GLU A 1 -3.97 2.80 35.82
CA GLU A 1 -4.53 2.55 34.47
C GLU A 1 -4.03 3.69 33.59
N ILE A 2 -3.44 3.41 32.43
CA ILE A 2 -2.90 4.44 31.54
C ILE A 2 -4.01 4.87 30.57
N SER A 3 -4.15 6.17 30.33
CA SER A 3 -5.07 6.68 29.29
C SER A 3 -4.44 6.59 27.89
N LEU A 4 -5.26 6.68 26.83
CA LEU A 4 -4.76 6.73 25.46
C LEU A 4 -3.80 7.92 25.24
N ASP A 5 -4.13 9.09 25.78
CA ASP A 5 -3.30 10.29 25.65
C ASP A 5 -1.93 10.14 26.31
N GLU A 6 -1.88 9.51 27.49
CA GLU A 6 -0.64 9.22 28.19
C GLU A 6 0.22 8.19 27.46
N LEU A 7 -0.41 7.15 26.89
CA LEU A 7 0.25 6.15 26.05
C LEU A 7 0.88 6.82 24.82
N LEU A 8 0.08 7.60 24.06
CA LEU A 8 0.53 8.33 22.88
C LEU A 8 1.66 9.31 23.20
N ALA A 9 1.57 10.04 24.31
CA ALA A 9 2.62 10.95 24.75
C ALA A 9 3.89 10.21 25.20
N GLY A 10 3.78 9.04 25.80
CA GLY A 10 4.92 8.17 26.14
C GLY A 10 5.64 7.66 24.89
N MET A 11 4.88 7.08 23.96
CA MET A 11 5.40 6.56 22.70
C MET A 11 6.01 7.66 21.83
N ALA A 12 5.33 8.79 21.67
CA ALA A 12 5.85 9.93 20.92
C ALA A 12 7.16 10.46 21.52
N ARG A 13 7.28 10.52 22.85
CA ARG A 13 8.56 10.90 23.50
C ARG A 13 9.65 9.87 23.25
N SER A 14 9.33 8.57 23.32
CA SER A 14 10.30 7.50 23.02
C SER A 14 10.78 7.54 21.56
N MET A 15 9.90 7.92 20.63
CA MET A 15 10.19 7.96 19.20
C MET A 15 10.73 9.31 18.71
N SER A 16 10.66 10.37 19.53
CA SER A 16 11.09 11.73 19.16
C SER A 16 12.60 11.90 18.86
N GLY A 17 13.40 10.86 19.09
CA GLY A 17 14.80 10.79 18.65
C GLY A 17 14.99 10.37 17.18
N SER A 18 13.94 9.87 16.51
CA SER A 18 14.02 9.49 15.10
C SER A 18 13.93 10.74 14.20
N LYS A 19 14.82 10.84 13.21
CA LYS A 19 14.97 12.03 12.36
C LYS A 19 13.88 12.15 11.29
N TYR A 20 12.89 11.25 11.29
CA TYR A 20 12.01 11.02 10.14
C TYR A 20 10.62 11.63 10.30
N PHE A 21 10.26 12.14 11.48
CA PHE A 21 8.96 12.78 11.72
C PHE A 21 9.10 14.29 11.95
N SER A 22 8.28 15.07 11.25
CA SER A 22 8.26 16.55 11.31
C SER A 22 7.50 17.12 12.53
N GLY A 23 7.58 16.45 13.69
CA GLY A 23 7.02 16.93 14.96
C GLY A 23 6.19 15.91 15.74
N THR A 24 5.92 16.20 17.01
CA THR A 24 5.21 15.30 17.94
C THR A 24 3.74 15.06 17.57
N ALA A 25 3.09 15.98 16.86
CA ALA A 25 1.71 15.82 16.36
C ALA A 25 1.63 14.81 15.21
N SER A 26 2.57 14.88 14.24
CA SER A 26 2.71 13.88 13.17
C SER A 26 2.97 12.48 13.74
N LEU A 27 3.80 12.41 14.79
CA LEU A 27 4.13 11.15 15.46
C LEU A 27 2.95 10.52 16.20
N LYS A 28 2.11 11.31 16.88
CA LYS A 28 0.88 10.80 17.50
C LYS A 28 -0.11 10.29 16.46
N ALA A 29 -0.30 11.03 15.37
CA ALA A 29 -1.16 10.61 14.27
C ALA A 29 -0.67 9.30 13.66
N PHE A 30 0.65 9.16 13.46
CA PHE A 30 1.30 7.93 13.02
C PHE A 30 1.06 6.76 13.99
N ILE A 31 1.21 6.97 15.31
CA ILE A 31 0.96 5.90 16.29
C ILE A 31 -0.52 5.48 16.27
N ILE A 32 -1.45 6.43 16.23
CA ILE A 32 -2.88 6.14 16.18
C ILE A 32 -3.20 5.36 14.90
N SER A 33 -2.70 5.77 13.75
CA SER A 33 -3.00 5.11 12.47
C SER A 33 -2.46 3.67 12.37
N HIS A 34 -1.50 3.31 13.23
CA HIS A 34 -0.98 1.94 13.35
C HIS A 34 -1.60 1.16 14.51
N GLY A 35 -2.59 1.72 15.22
CA GLY A 35 -3.13 1.14 16.44
C GLY A 35 -3.66 -0.29 16.30
N GLU A 36 -4.34 -0.63 15.20
CA GLU A 36 -4.78 -2.01 14.94
C GLU A 36 -3.59 -2.97 14.79
N PHE A 37 -2.55 -2.56 14.07
CA PHE A 37 -1.34 -3.36 13.91
C PHE A 37 -0.61 -3.52 15.25
N ILE A 38 -0.37 -2.43 15.98
CA ILE A 38 0.28 -2.42 17.29
C ILE A 38 -0.49 -3.33 18.26
N TYR A 39 -1.82 -3.22 18.30
CA TYR A 39 -2.68 -4.09 19.10
C TYR A 39 -2.48 -5.57 18.74
N LYS A 40 -2.52 -5.92 17.44
CA LYS A 40 -2.34 -7.30 16.96
C LYS A 40 -0.95 -7.86 17.29
N GLN A 41 0.09 -7.04 17.23
CA GLN A 41 1.45 -7.44 17.61
C GLN A 41 1.54 -7.75 19.11
N LEU A 42 0.97 -6.88 19.95
CA LEU A 42 1.03 -7.04 21.41
C LEU A 42 0.22 -8.25 21.89
N ILE A 43 -1.01 -8.46 21.40
CA ILE A 43 -1.76 -9.68 21.75
C ILE A 43 -1.10 -10.95 21.20
N GLY A 44 -0.28 -10.83 20.15
CA GLY A 44 0.54 -11.94 19.67
C GLY A 44 1.53 -12.44 20.73
N LEU A 45 1.96 -11.55 21.63
CA LEU A 45 2.84 -11.86 22.75
C LEU A 45 2.10 -12.51 23.93
N ASP A 46 0.78 -12.37 24.02
CA ASP A 46 -0.02 -13.02 25.09
C ASP A 46 0.15 -14.54 25.08
N THR A 47 0.46 -15.13 23.91
CA THR A 47 0.79 -16.56 23.78
C THR A 47 2.06 -16.99 24.54
N MET A 48 2.84 -16.05 25.05
CA MET A 48 4.08 -16.27 25.81
C MET A 48 4.00 -15.84 27.27
N LEU A 49 2.83 -15.37 27.75
CA LEU A 49 2.63 -14.92 29.12
C LEU A 49 2.46 -16.08 30.12
N MET A 50 2.80 -15.84 31.39
CA MET A 50 2.53 -16.77 32.49
C MET A 50 1.11 -16.56 33.05
N GLU A 51 0.52 -17.55 33.75
CA GLU A 51 -0.89 -17.52 34.20
C GLU A 51 -1.29 -16.29 35.06
N ASP A 52 -0.33 -15.61 35.69
CA ASP A 52 -0.57 -14.42 36.53
C ASP A 52 -0.30 -13.08 35.81
N ASP A 53 0.17 -13.11 34.56
CA ASP A 53 0.44 -11.89 33.79
C ASP A 53 -0.84 -11.31 33.21
N LYS A 54 -0.96 -9.98 33.23
CA LYS A 54 -2.10 -9.30 32.62
C LYS A 54 -1.97 -9.36 31.10
N GLU A 55 -2.95 -9.97 30.45
CA GLU A 55 -3.04 -10.04 28.99
C GLU A 55 -3.14 -8.65 28.35
N PHE A 56 -2.44 -8.45 27.24
CA PHE A 56 -2.47 -7.21 26.45
C PHE A 56 -3.86 -6.98 25.84
N GLU A 57 -4.61 -8.05 25.54
CA GLU A 57 -5.97 -7.99 25.01
C GLU A 57 -6.91 -7.13 25.88
N ASP A 58 -6.72 -7.15 27.20
CA ASP A 58 -7.58 -6.48 28.17
C ASP A 58 -7.12 -5.07 28.58
N ILE A 59 -6.06 -4.54 27.98
CA ILE A 59 -5.55 -3.21 28.35
C ILE A 59 -6.42 -2.11 27.68
N PRO A 60 -7.14 -1.27 28.46
CA PRO A 60 -8.09 -0.31 27.88
C PRO A 60 -7.45 0.72 26.95
N ALA A 61 -6.21 1.14 27.22
CA ALA A 61 -5.48 2.04 26.34
C ALA A 61 -5.13 1.41 24.99
N LEU A 62 -4.86 0.10 24.94
CA LEU A 62 -4.58 -0.62 23.69
C LEU A 62 -5.87 -0.85 22.89
N ILE A 63 -6.96 -1.19 23.57
CA ILE A 63 -8.31 -1.26 22.98
C ILE A 63 -8.69 0.10 22.39
N ALA A 64 -8.51 1.18 23.16
CA ALA A 64 -8.79 2.55 22.70
C ALA A 64 -7.90 2.95 21.52
N LEU A 65 -6.61 2.61 21.54
CA LEU A 65 -5.69 2.85 20.43
C LEU A 65 -6.14 2.12 19.15
N ARG A 66 -6.52 0.83 19.27
CA ARG A 66 -7.08 0.05 18.17
C ARG A 66 -8.36 0.68 17.63
N ASP A 67 -9.27 1.11 18.50
CA ASP A 67 -10.56 1.63 18.07
C ASP A 67 -10.46 3.06 17.50
N GLU A 68 -9.54 3.89 18.00
CA GLU A 68 -9.18 5.16 17.36
C GLU A 68 -8.49 4.92 16.02
N SER A 69 -7.62 3.91 15.88
CA SER A 69 -6.98 3.61 14.58
C SER A 69 -7.95 3.30 13.45
N LYS A 70 -9.14 2.77 13.77
CA LYS A 70 -10.19 2.53 12.77
C LYS A 70 -10.77 3.82 12.20
N LYS A 71 -10.56 4.95 12.89
CA LYS A 71 -11.00 6.29 12.50
C LYS A 71 -9.91 7.07 11.77
N PHE A 72 -8.64 6.73 11.98
CA PHE A 72 -7.50 7.45 11.42
C PHE A 72 -6.72 6.58 10.43
N TYR A 73 -6.64 7.02 9.18
CA TYR A 73 -5.74 6.43 8.21
C TYR A 73 -4.39 7.18 8.21
N ILE A 74 -3.32 6.48 7.81
CA ILE A 74 -2.02 7.13 7.55
C ILE A 74 -2.21 8.02 6.32
N LYS A 75 -2.30 9.33 6.51
CA LYS A 75 -2.22 10.27 5.39
C LYS A 75 -0.75 10.42 5.03
N ILE A 76 -0.32 9.77 3.95
CA ILE A 76 1.01 10.02 3.42
C ILE A 76 1.12 11.51 3.10
N ASN A 77 2.11 12.15 3.70
CA ASN A 77 2.46 13.50 3.31
C ASN A 77 3.19 13.42 1.97
N GLU A 78 2.62 14.03 0.92
CA GLU A 78 3.21 14.03 -0.42
C GLU A 78 4.67 14.52 -0.38
N ASP A 79 5.00 15.47 0.50
CA ASP A 79 6.35 16.01 0.66
C ASP A 79 7.36 14.95 1.17
N GLU A 80 6.91 13.97 1.95
CA GLU A 80 7.80 12.93 2.53
C GLU A 80 8.25 11.92 1.47
N ILE A 81 7.41 11.67 0.46
CA ILE A 81 7.69 10.74 -0.64
C ILE A 81 8.12 11.45 -1.93
N ALA A 82 7.98 12.78 -2.04
CA ALA A 82 8.20 13.53 -3.27
C ALA A 82 9.56 13.27 -3.93
N ASN A 83 10.61 13.05 -3.14
CA ASN A 83 11.97 12.79 -3.64
C ASN A 83 12.13 11.41 -4.32
N ASP A 84 11.19 10.48 -4.09
CA ASP A 84 11.19 9.13 -4.69
C ASP A 84 10.28 9.05 -5.94
N TYR A 85 9.59 10.14 -6.27
CA TYR A 85 8.70 10.25 -7.43
C TYR A 85 9.29 11.16 -8.51
N PRO A 86 8.86 11.02 -9.78
CA PRO A 86 9.26 11.94 -10.84
C PRO A 86 8.74 13.35 -10.57
N LEU A 87 9.32 14.32 -11.29
CA LEU A 87 8.82 15.70 -11.28
C LEU A 87 7.33 15.75 -11.66
N PRO A 88 6.56 16.73 -11.12
CA PRO A 88 5.15 16.89 -11.44
C PRO A 88 4.89 16.90 -12.95
N ALA A 89 3.91 16.11 -13.36
CA ALA A 89 3.47 16.00 -14.75
C ALA A 89 1.95 15.95 -14.78
N TYR A 90 1.37 16.23 -15.95
CA TYR A 90 -0.08 16.29 -16.13
C TYR A 90 -0.54 15.23 -17.12
N TYR A 91 -1.60 14.54 -16.75
CA TYR A 91 -2.30 13.58 -17.57
C TYR A 91 -2.75 14.23 -18.87
N LYS A 92 -2.50 13.52 -19.97
CA LYS A 92 -3.01 13.86 -21.29
C LYS A 92 -3.98 12.78 -21.72
N SER A 93 -5.25 13.16 -21.80
CA SER A 93 -6.36 12.30 -22.20
C SER A 93 -6.37 12.06 -23.71
N SER A 94 -6.97 10.96 -24.12
CA SER A 94 -7.40 10.76 -25.50
C SER A 94 -8.71 11.51 -25.74
N LEU A 95 -8.94 12.06 -26.94
CA LEU A 95 -10.11 12.91 -27.22
C LEU A 95 -11.48 12.24 -27.05
N HIS A 96 -11.56 10.93 -26.78
CA HIS A 96 -12.82 10.20 -26.68
C HIS A 96 -12.77 9.08 -25.62
N GLU A 97 -12.79 9.48 -24.35
CA GLU A 97 -12.98 8.57 -23.20
C GLU A 97 -14.46 8.57 -22.80
N ALA A 98 -15.03 7.38 -22.62
CA ALA A 98 -16.37 7.24 -22.06
C ALA A 98 -16.34 7.45 -20.55
N GLU A 99 -17.33 8.15 -20.00
CA GLU A 99 -17.49 8.25 -18.54
C GLU A 99 -17.97 6.92 -17.97
N GLU A 100 -17.36 6.47 -16.87
CA GLU A 100 -17.69 5.20 -16.21
C GLU A 100 -19.17 5.07 -15.86
N SER A 101 -19.79 6.15 -15.37
CA SER A 101 -21.21 6.17 -15.00
C SER A 101 -22.14 5.83 -16.16
N ILE A 102 -21.78 6.20 -17.39
CA ILE A 102 -22.54 5.93 -18.61
C ILE A 102 -22.43 4.45 -18.98
N ILE A 103 -21.25 3.85 -18.78
CA ILE A 103 -21.00 2.44 -19.09
C ILE A 103 -21.79 1.52 -18.12
N PHE A 104 -21.82 1.86 -16.84
CA PHE A 104 -22.47 1.05 -15.80
C PHE A 104 -23.90 1.50 -15.48
N TYR A 105 -24.49 2.41 -16.26
CA TYR A 105 -25.83 2.99 -16.04
C TYR A 105 -26.96 1.94 -15.94
N ASN A 106 -26.76 0.68 -16.36
CA ASN A 106 -27.81 -0.34 -16.28
C ASN A 106 -27.62 -1.34 -15.11
N ASP A 107 -26.62 -1.16 -14.25
CA ASP A 107 -26.24 -2.11 -13.18
C ASP A 107 -26.61 -1.57 -11.77
N TYR A 108 -27.79 -0.95 -11.64
CA TYR A 108 -28.21 -0.15 -10.48
C TYR A 108 -28.52 -0.93 -9.18
N ASP A 109 -28.41 -2.25 -9.15
CA ASP A 109 -28.86 -3.07 -8.01
C ASP A 109 -27.72 -3.64 -7.12
N VAL A 110 -26.46 -3.21 -7.34
CA VAL A 110 -25.32 -3.69 -6.55
C VAL A 110 -25.14 -2.89 -5.26
N TYR A 111 -25.81 -3.32 -4.18
CA TYR A 111 -25.66 -2.71 -2.84
C TYR A 111 -24.40 -3.15 -2.08
N ASN A 112 -23.67 -4.14 -2.59
CA ASN A 112 -22.54 -4.79 -1.90
C ASN A 112 -21.24 -4.69 -2.71
N ILE A 113 -20.20 -4.13 -2.08
CA ILE A 113 -18.86 -3.92 -2.68
C ILE A 113 -18.27 -5.21 -3.28
N LYS A 114 -18.61 -6.39 -2.72
CA LYS A 114 -18.09 -7.68 -3.19
C LYS A 114 -18.69 -8.10 -4.55
N ASP A 115 -19.88 -7.60 -4.84
CA ASP A 115 -20.70 -7.97 -5.99
C ASP A 115 -20.50 -6.98 -7.15
N LEU A 116 -19.68 -5.94 -6.97
CA LEU A 116 -19.30 -5.00 -8.03
C LEU A 116 -18.64 -5.74 -9.21
N PRO A 117 -18.94 -5.32 -10.46
CA PRO A 117 -18.32 -5.89 -11.64
C PRO A 117 -16.80 -5.75 -11.59
N ARG A 118 -16.10 -6.73 -12.19
CA ARG A 118 -14.64 -6.79 -12.25
C ARG A 118 -14.18 -6.65 -13.68
N SER A 119 -13.20 -5.79 -13.92
CA SER A 119 -12.61 -5.54 -15.23
C SER A 119 -11.10 -5.37 -15.10
N MET A 120 -10.39 -5.41 -16.22
CA MET A 120 -9.01 -4.94 -16.27
C MET A 120 -8.94 -3.51 -16.77
N LEU A 121 -7.91 -2.78 -16.30
CA LEU A 121 -7.58 -1.45 -16.81
C LEU A 121 -6.14 -1.45 -17.32
N HIS A 122 -5.98 -1.28 -18.64
CA HIS A 122 -4.69 -1.21 -19.33
C HIS A 122 -4.37 0.23 -19.75
N ASN A 123 -3.10 0.50 -20.08
CA ASN A 123 -2.65 1.82 -20.52
C ASN A 123 -3.15 2.94 -19.58
N TRP A 124 -3.11 2.67 -18.28
CA TRP A 124 -3.79 3.48 -17.29
C TRP A 124 -2.90 4.59 -16.72
N ALA A 125 -3.52 5.62 -16.16
CA ALA A 125 -2.85 6.68 -15.40
C ALA A 125 -3.78 7.15 -14.28
N LEU A 126 -3.20 7.62 -13.18
CA LEU A 126 -3.93 8.23 -12.06
C LEU A 126 -3.59 9.71 -11.94
N TYR A 127 -4.59 10.52 -11.61
CA TYR A 127 -4.45 11.97 -11.52
C TYR A 127 -5.49 12.61 -10.60
N ASN A 128 -5.23 13.83 -10.15
CA ASN A 128 -6.18 14.63 -9.38
C ASN A 128 -7.13 15.45 -10.28
N SER A 129 -8.00 16.28 -9.68
CA SER A 129 -8.93 17.15 -10.42
C SER A 129 -8.26 18.13 -11.39
N ASP A 130 -7.00 18.50 -11.14
CA ASP A 130 -6.21 19.38 -12.01
C ASP A 130 -5.47 18.61 -13.11
N SER A 131 -5.78 17.32 -13.28
CA SER A 131 -5.06 16.38 -14.16
C SER A 131 -3.59 16.20 -13.79
N ARG A 132 -3.13 16.62 -12.60
CA ARG A 132 -1.75 16.34 -12.14
C ARG A 132 -1.65 14.86 -11.83
N LEU A 133 -0.67 14.18 -12.43
CA LEU A 133 -0.35 12.78 -12.13
C LEU A 133 -0.02 12.66 -10.64
N ILE A 134 -0.49 11.58 -10.02
CA ILE A 134 -0.43 11.41 -8.57
C ILE A 134 -0.10 9.96 -8.23
N SER A 135 0.59 9.74 -7.11
CA SER A 135 0.94 8.38 -6.67
C SER A 135 -0.29 7.59 -6.18
N LEU A 136 -0.29 6.29 -6.47
CA LEU A 136 -1.23 5.33 -5.88
C LEU A 136 -1.10 5.25 -4.36
N GLU A 137 0.07 5.54 -3.80
CA GLU A 137 0.31 5.50 -2.35
C GLU A 137 -0.50 6.57 -1.59
N LEU A 138 -0.94 7.63 -2.27
CA LEU A 138 -1.83 8.65 -1.69
C LEU A 138 -3.29 8.17 -1.55
N LEU A 139 -3.66 7.05 -2.19
CA LEU A 139 -4.96 6.41 -2.01
C LEU A 139 -4.96 5.48 -0.80
N LEU A 140 -6.12 5.35 -0.17
CA LEU A 140 -6.32 4.43 0.93
C LEU A 140 -6.50 3.00 0.43
N MET A 141 -5.94 2.04 1.16
CA MET A 141 -6.12 0.62 0.83
C MET A 141 -7.41 0.01 1.41
N LYS A 142 -8.15 0.79 2.20
CA LYS A 142 -9.48 0.46 2.74
C LYS A 142 -10.39 1.69 2.64
N PRO A 143 -11.71 1.51 2.55
CA PRO A 143 -12.63 2.63 2.46
C PRO A 143 -12.63 3.36 3.81
N CYS A 144 -12.34 4.67 3.80
CA CYS A 144 -12.45 5.54 4.97
C CYS A 144 -13.38 6.71 4.62
N SER A 145 -14.15 7.18 5.61
CA SER A 145 -15.08 8.31 5.46
C SER A 145 -14.39 9.67 5.31
N GLU A 146 -13.06 9.76 5.51
CA GLU A 146 -12.30 11.02 5.56
C GLU A 146 -11.26 11.13 4.44
N ILE A 147 -11.55 10.63 3.23
CA ILE A 147 -10.63 10.79 2.09
C ILE A 147 -10.56 12.26 1.65
N ASP A 148 -9.49 12.95 2.04
CA ASP A 148 -9.24 14.35 1.64
C ASP A 148 -8.71 14.50 0.20
N VAL A 149 -8.31 13.40 -0.45
CA VAL A 149 -7.67 13.42 -1.78
C VAL A 149 -8.56 12.66 -2.75
N ILE A 150 -9.10 13.39 -3.74
CA ILE A 150 -9.88 12.78 -4.81
C ILE A 150 -8.94 12.45 -5.96
N ILE A 151 -8.82 11.16 -6.27
CA ILE A 151 -8.02 10.65 -7.39
C ILE A 151 -8.95 10.01 -8.40
N TYR A 152 -8.70 10.32 -9.65
CA TYR A 152 -9.35 9.75 -10.82
C TYR A 152 -8.35 8.89 -11.58
N GLY A 153 -8.85 8.08 -12.50
CA GLY A 153 -8.01 7.34 -13.42
C GLY A 153 -8.64 7.26 -14.79
N SER A 154 -7.79 7.12 -15.80
CA SER A 154 -8.22 6.79 -17.16
C SER A 154 -7.41 5.62 -17.68
N GLY A 155 -7.98 4.87 -18.62
CA GLY A 155 -7.30 3.76 -19.26
C GLY A 155 -8.17 3.07 -20.30
N GLN A 156 -7.74 1.86 -20.67
CA GLN A 156 -8.45 0.97 -21.58
C GLN A 156 -9.06 -0.17 -20.78
N MET A 157 -10.39 -0.21 -20.70
CA MET A 157 -11.12 -1.22 -19.96
C MET A 157 -11.39 -2.45 -20.83
N THR A 158 -11.10 -3.62 -20.30
CA THR A 158 -11.40 -4.92 -20.91
C THR A 158 -12.04 -5.85 -19.87
N ALA A 159 -12.61 -6.96 -20.33
CA ALA A 159 -13.08 -8.00 -19.41
C ALA A 159 -11.93 -8.53 -18.53
N ASP A 160 -12.23 -8.88 -17.28
CA ASP A 160 -11.24 -9.48 -16.38
C ASP A 160 -10.85 -10.89 -16.87
N ASP A 161 -9.61 -11.05 -17.34
CA ASP A 161 -9.08 -12.30 -17.86
C ASP A 161 -8.34 -13.14 -16.81
N GLY A 162 -8.33 -12.71 -15.54
CA GLY A 162 -7.58 -13.39 -14.48
C GLY A 162 -6.07 -13.13 -14.51
N SER A 163 -5.55 -12.36 -15.46
CA SER A 163 -4.12 -12.10 -15.59
C SER A 163 -3.61 -11.23 -14.44
N GLY A 164 -2.33 -11.41 -14.11
CA GLY A 164 -1.66 -10.74 -12.99
C GLY A 164 -0.38 -10.06 -13.39
N PHE A 165 0.14 -9.23 -12.47
CA PHE A 165 1.45 -8.62 -12.64
C PHE A 165 2.52 -9.49 -11.98
N HIS A 166 3.59 -9.75 -12.73
CA HIS A 166 4.71 -10.55 -12.24
C HIS A 166 5.84 -9.61 -11.83
N LEU A 167 6.01 -9.36 -10.53
CA LEU A 167 6.96 -8.37 -10.00
C LEU A 167 8.42 -8.63 -10.39
N ASP A 168 8.77 -9.91 -10.59
CA ASP A 168 10.12 -10.36 -10.92
C ASP A 168 10.41 -10.46 -12.42
N LYS A 169 9.44 -10.21 -13.30
CA LYS A 169 9.60 -10.43 -14.74
C LYS A 169 10.13 -9.17 -15.41
N GLU A 170 11.16 -9.31 -16.23
CA GLU A 170 11.79 -8.19 -16.95
C GLU A 170 10.77 -7.42 -17.80
N GLU A 171 11.05 -6.12 -18.00
CA GLU A 171 10.32 -5.28 -18.94
C GLU A 171 10.27 -5.96 -20.32
N GLY A 172 9.10 -6.51 -20.67
CA GLY A 172 8.87 -7.08 -22.00
C GLY A 172 8.23 -8.47 -22.02
N GLN A 173 8.06 -9.15 -20.88
CA GLN A 173 7.42 -10.48 -20.89
C GLN A 173 6.31 -10.62 -19.83
N CYS A 174 5.21 -9.88 -19.94
CA CYS A 174 3.95 -10.40 -19.40
C CYS A 174 3.54 -11.62 -20.24
N SER A 175 3.46 -12.80 -19.61
CA SER A 175 2.69 -13.94 -20.11
C SER A 175 1.27 -13.70 -19.60
N SER A 176 0.27 -13.32 -20.38
CA SER A 176 -0.10 -13.74 -21.73
C SER A 176 -0.79 -12.60 -22.48
N ALA A 177 -0.09 -11.98 -23.44
CA ALA A 177 -0.63 -11.50 -24.70
C ALA A 177 0.54 -11.03 -25.56
N SER A 178 0.60 -11.53 -26.78
CA SER A 178 1.45 -11.07 -27.86
C SER A 178 1.56 -9.54 -27.89
N GLY A 179 2.78 -9.05 -28.11
CA GLY A 179 3.15 -7.64 -27.96
C GLY A 179 2.28 -6.66 -28.74
N ALA A 180 2.22 -5.42 -28.22
CA ALA A 180 1.76 -4.20 -28.90
C ALA A 180 0.54 -4.35 -29.83
N GLN A 181 -0.38 -5.27 -29.53
CA GLN A 181 -1.72 -5.19 -30.07
C GLN A 181 -2.46 -4.15 -29.26
N ALA A 182 -3.04 -3.17 -29.93
CA ALA A 182 -4.05 -2.32 -29.34
C ALA A 182 -5.07 -3.26 -28.69
N THR A 183 -5.07 -3.33 -27.36
CA THR A 183 -6.10 -4.06 -26.63
C THR A 183 -7.41 -3.41 -27.03
N ASP A 184 -8.31 -4.19 -27.62
CA ASP A 184 -9.66 -3.80 -28.06
C ASP A 184 -10.55 -3.55 -26.83
N GLY A 185 -10.16 -2.56 -26.04
CA GLY A 185 -10.80 -2.12 -24.82
C GLY A 185 -11.55 -0.82 -25.02
N ILE A 186 -12.45 -0.52 -24.10
CA ILE A 186 -13.21 0.72 -24.08
C ILE A 186 -12.33 1.79 -23.41
N PRO A 187 -11.98 2.89 -24.09
CA PRO A 187 -11.33 4.02 -23.43
C PRO A 187 -12.29 4.60 -22.40
N ILE A 188 -11.87 4.64 -21.14
CA ILE A 188 -12.73 5.01 -20.02
C ILE A 188 -12.05 6.04 -19.12
N CYS A 189 -12.84 6.99 -18.63
CA CYS A 189 -12.50 7.86 -17.52
C CYS A 189 -13.31 7.40 -16.29
N LEU A 190 -12.60 7.00 -15.24
CA LEU A 190 -13.15 6.47 -14.00
C LEU A 190 -13.69 7.59 -13.13
N SER A 191 -14.74 7.29 -12.36
CA SER A 191 -15.14 8.11 -11.23
C SER A 191 -14.09 8.05 -10.10
N ALA A 192 -14.35 8.78 -9.02
CA ALA A 192 -13.42 8.88 -7.90
C ALA A 192 -13.05 7.49 -7.35
N ILE A 193 -11.75 7.21 -7.33
CA ILE A 193 -11.21 5.98 -6.76
C ILE A 193 -11.38 6.02 -5.25
N LYS A 194 -11.95 4.96 -4.70
CA LYS A 194 -12.33 4.86 -3.29
C LYS A 194 -11.34 4.06 -2.47
N GLU A 195 -10.77 3.04 -3.09
CA GLU A 195 -9.75 2.22 -2.46
C GLU A 195 -8.90 1.50 -3.51
N TRP A 196 -7.78 0.98 -3.06
CA TRP A 196 -6.97 0.05 -3.82
C TRP A 196 -6.51 -1.10 -2.94
N LYS A 197 -6.18 -2.25 -3.51
CA LYS A 197 -5.66 -3.38 -2.75
C LYS A 197 -4.58 -4.09 -3.52
N ILE A 198 -3.72 -4.76 -2.77
CA ILE A 198 -2.73 -5.68 -3.30
C ILE A 198 -3.13 -7.10 -2.89
N GLU A 199 -3.19 -8.00 -3.86
CA GLU A 199 -3.52 -9.41 -3.65
C GLU A 199 -2.33 -10.28 -4.09
N PHE A 200 -2.11 -11.38 -3.36
CA PHE A 200 -1.08 -12.37 -3.68
C PHE A 200 -1.72 -13.61 -4.29
N GLY A 201 -1.24 -14.04 -5.47
CA GLY A 201 -1.54 -15.34 -6.05
C GLY A 201 -0.27 -16.18 -6.22
N SER A 202 -0.37 -17.31 -6.94
CA SER A 202 0.68 -18.32 -7.17
C SER A 202 1.99 -17.78 -7.79
N SER A 203 2.71 -16.92 -7.06
CA SER A 203 3.89 -16.13 -7.45
C SER A 203 3.62 -14.81 -8.19
N MET A 204 2.38 -14.30 -8.17
CA MET A 204 2.02 -13.01 -8.78
C MET A 204 1.43 -12.06 -7.75
N VAL A 205 1.57 -10.76 -8.04
CA VAL A 205 0.93 -9.70 -7.27
C VAL A 205 -0.07 -8.98 -8.16
N PHE A 206 -1.27 -8.76 -7.63
CA PHE A 206 -2.35 -8.10 -8.34
C PHE A 206 -2.65 -6.80 -7.62
N ILE A 207 -2.56 -5.68 -8.33
CA ILE A 207 -3.01 -4.40 -7.81
C ILE A 207 -4.36 -4.11 -8.43
N SER A 208 -5.34 -3.83 -7.58
CA SER A 208 -6.70 -3.51 -8.01
C SER A 208 -7.13 -2.18 -7.40
N ILE A 209 -7.85 -1.36 -8.15
CA ILE A 209 -8.51 -0.14 -7.66
C ILE A 209 -10.02 -0.33 -7.71
N ARG A 210 -10.75 0.39 -6.87
CA ARG A 210 -12.21 0.36 -6.82
C ARG A 210 -12.79 1.76 -6.96
N THR A 211 -13.87 1.85 -7.73
CA THR A 211 -14.80 2.99 -7.75
C THR A 211 -16.14 2.60 -7.11
N ASP A 212 -17.12 3.50 -7.12
CA ASP A 212 -18.48 3.08 -6.72
C ASP A 212 -19.14 2.16 -7.77
N MET A 213 -18.57 2.06 -8.98
CA MET A 213 -19.15 1.31 -10.11
C MET A 213 -18.51 -0.05 -10.33
N ALA A 214 -17.19 -0.20 -10.12
CA ALA A 214 -16.48 -1.44 -10.45
C ALA A 214 -15.15 -1.61 -9.70
N TRP A 215 -14.63 -2.84 -9.77
CA TRP A 215 -13.24 -3.17 -9.47
C TRP A 215 -12.44 -3.27 -10.77
N TYR A 216 -11.27 -2.64 -10.77
CA TYR A 216 -10.33 -2.68 -11.88
C TYR A 216 -9.01 -3.29 -11.44
N ARG A 217 -8.67 -4.45 -12.00
CA ARG A 217 -7.32 -4.97 -11.90
C ARG A 217 -6.40 -4.21 -12.86
N LEU A 218 -5.29 -3.73 -12.34
CA LEU A 218 -4.35 -2.91 -13.09
C LEU A 218 -3.44 -3.78 -13.97
N GLY A 219 -3.51 -3.55 -15.28
CA GLY A 219 -2.57 -4.08 -16.25
C GLY A 219 -1.31 -3.20 -16.36
N LYS A 220 -0.71 -3.15 -17.56
CA LYS A 220 0.44 -2.27 -17.82
C LYS A 220 0.02 -0.78 -17.76
N PRO A 221 0.75 0.08 -17.02
CA PRO A 221 0.46 1.52 -17.00
C PRO A 221 0.73 2.16 -18.37
N SER A 222 0.15 3.34 -18.59
CA SER A 222 0.48 4.19 -19.73
C SER A 222 1.93 4.66 -19.67
N LYS A 223 2.51 4.98 -20.83
CA LYS A 223 3.90 5.49 -20.91
C LYS A 223 4.13 6.75 -20.06
N GLN A 224 3.12 7.61 -19.94
CA GLN A 224 3.21 8.84 -19.14
C GLN A 224 3.16 8.57 -17.62
N TYR A 225 2.57 7.44 -17.22
CA TYR A 225 2.43 7.06 -15.81
C TYR A 225 3.44 6.01 -15.34
N THR A 226 4.16 5.34 -16.26
CA THR A 226 5.19 4.34 -15.94
C THR A 226 6.15 4.81 -14.85
N PRO A 227 6.76 6.02 -14.91
CA PRO A 227 7.72 6.44 -13.88
C PRO A 227 7.10 6.60 -12.48
N TRP A 228 5.80 6.94 -12.41
CA TRP A 228 5.08 7.03 -11.13
C TRP A 228 4.79 5.63 -10.56
N TYR A 229 4.43 4.69 -11.43
CA TYR A 229 4.15 3.31 -11.03
C TYR A 229 5.42 2.53 -10.65
N ASP A 230 6.57 2.87 -11.23
CA ASP A 230 7.85 2.21 -10.94
C ASP A 230 8.25 2.32 -9.46
N THR A 231 7.98 3.46 -8.82
CA THR A 231 8.20 3.65 -7.39
C THR A 231 7.33 2.71 -6.56
N VAL A 232 6.04 2.58 -6.89
CA VAL A 232 5.11 1.63 -6.25
C VAL A 232 5.62 0.20 -6.42
N LEU A 233 5.99 -0.20 -7.64
CA LEU A 233 6.53 -1.53 -7.90
C LEU A 233 7.84 -1.80 -7.16
N LYS A 234 8.72 -0.79 -7.03
CA LYS A 234 9.95 -0.88 -6.26
C LYS A 234 9.63 -1.11 -4.78
N THR A 235 8.72 -0.34 -4.20
CA THR A 235 8.24 -0.53 -2.82
C THR A 235 7.70 -1.94 -2.60
N ALA A 236 6.89 -2.46 -3.53
CA ALA A 236 6.36 -3.82 -3.44
C ALA A 236 7.47 -4.89 -3.47
N ARG A 237 8.46 -4.73 -4.36
CA ARG A 237 9.64 -5.62 -4.44
C ARG A 237 10.48 -5.58 -3.17
N ILE A 238 10.60 -4.42 -2.53
CA ILE A 238 11.31 -4.28 -1.26
C ILE A 238 10.57 -5.02 -0.15
N ALA A 239 9.27 -4.76 0.01
CA ALA A 239 8.45 -5.46 1.00
C ALA A 239 8.51 -6.98 0.84
N LEU A 240 8.37 -7.49 -0.38
CA LEU A 240 8.49 -8.92 -0.66
C LEU A 240 9.88 -9.48 -0.37
N SER A 241 10.94 -8.71 -0.64
CA SER A 241 12.31 -9.13 -0.33
C SER A 241 12.55 -9.22 1.18
N ILE A 242 11.98 -8.28 1.94
CA ILE A 242 11.99 -8.33 3.41
C ILE A 242 11.21 -9.54 3.90
N ILE A 243 9.99 -9.77 3.40
CA ILE A 243 9.17 -10.95 3.76
C ILE A 243 9.94 -12.24 3.48
N ARG A 244 10.57 -12.38 2.31
CA ARG A 244 11.38 -13.54 1.96
C ARG A 244 12.55 -13.71 2.94
N PHE A 245 13.27 -12.63 3.23
CA PHE A 245 14.35 -12.65 4.21
C PHE A 245 13.86 -13.12 5.59
N LEU A 246 12.72 -12.61 6.06
CA LEU A 246 12.12 -13.04 7.32
C LEU A 246 11.74 -14.52 7.31
N LYS A 247 11.16 -15.03 6.21
CA LYS A 247 10.81 -16.46 6.07
C LYS A 247 12.02 -17.38 6.10
N ASP A 248 13.15 -16.96 5.53
CA ASP A 248 14.38 -17.75 5.50
C ASP A 248 15.03 -17.86 6.89
N GLN A 249 14.64 -16.99 7.82
CA GLN A 249 15.13 -16.98 9.20
C GLN A 249 14.15 -17.81 10.03
N GLY A 250 14.55 -19.03 10.42
CA GLY A 250 13.69 -20.02 11.09
C GLY A 250 12.93 -19.56 12.36
N CYS A 251 13.20 -18.35 12.86
CA CYS A 251 12.38 -17.62 13.85
C CYS A 251 12.19 -16.15 13.43
N VAL A 252 11.07 -15.86 12.78
CA VAL A 252 10.66 -14.53 12.32
C VAL A 252 10.64 -13.48 13.46
N SER A 253 10.40 -13.90 14.70
CA SER A 253 10.26 -13.04 15.89
C SER A 253 11.56 -12.49 16.48
N ARG A 254 12.73 -12.85 15.94
CA ARG A 254 14.04 -12.43 16.51
C ARG A 254 14.72 -11.30 15.76
N LEU A 255 14.23 -10.92 14.58
CA LEU A 255 14.85 -9.86 13.79
C LEU A 255 14.24 -8.51 14.16
N SER A 256 15.12 -7.60 14.59
CA SER A 256 14.75 -6.23 14.82
C SER A 256 14.60 -5.47 13.50
N PHE A 257 13.95 -4.31 13.56
CA PHE A 257 13.91 -3.37 12.45
C PHE A 257 15.33 -3.02 11.96
N GLU A 258 16.28 -2.78 12.88
CA GLU A 258 17.68 -2.48 12.55
C GLU A 258 18.37 -3.64 11.80
N ASP A 259 18.10 -4.89 12.17
CA ASP A 259 18.64 -6.06 11.48
C ASP A 259 18.15 -6.14 10.04
N VAL A 260 16.86 -5.82 9.81
CA VAL A 260 16.26 -5.78 8.48
C VAL A 260 16.85 -4.65 7.65
N ILE A 261 16.96 -3.43 8.20
CA ILE A 261 17.56 -2.28 7.50
C ILE A 261 19.00 -2.58 7.11
N LYS A 262 19.79 -3.11 8.05
CA LYS A 262 21.15 -3.55 7.78
C LYS A 262 21.17 -4.56 6.64
N LYS A 263 20.30 -5.57 6.68
CA LYS A 263 20.27 -6.59 5.63
C LYS A 263 19.92 -6.04 4.26
N VAL A 264 18.92 -5.17 4.17
CA VAL A 264 18.50 -4.55 2.91
C VAL A 264 19.59 -3.63 2.35
N SER A 265 20.37 -2.96 3.21
CA SER A 265 21.52 -2.14 2.80
C SER A 265 22.69 -2.94 2.20
N GLU A 266 22.76 -4.25 2.48
CA GLU A 266 23.78 -5.15 1.90
C GLU A 266 23.43 -5.59 0.47
N TYR A 267 22.23 -5.27 -0.02
CA TYR A 267 21.87 -5.58 -1.40
C TYR A 267 22.81 -4.86 -2.36
N LYS A 268 23.20 -5.55 -3.43
CA LYS A 268 24.02 -4.98 -4.49
C LYS A 268 23.15 -4.19 -5.47
N GLN A 269 23.74 -3.27 -6.22
CA GLN A 269 23.02 -2.41 -7.18
C GLN A 269 22.26 -3.19 -8.28
N ASP A 270 22.71 -4.40 -8.61
CA ASP A 270 22.04 -5.31 -9.55
C ASP A 270 20.83 -6.04 -8.93
N HIS A 271 20.64 -5.97 -7.62
CA HIS A 271 19.47 -6.53 -6.95
C HIS A 271 18.23 -5.67 -7.22
N LYS A 272 17.12 -6.29 -7.65
CA LYS A 272 15.87 -5.59 -8.02
C LYS A 272 15.21 -4.80 -6.87
N SER A 273 15.56 -5.13 -5.64
CA SER A 273 15.11 -4.45 -4.41
C SER A 273 16.19 -3.55 -3.79
N TYR A 274 17.24 -3.19 -4.53
CA TYR A 274 18.25 -2.25 -4.05
C TYR A 274 17.68 -0.84 -3.84
N ILE A 275 18.01 -0.25 -2.70
CA ILE A 275 17.66 1.14 -2.35
C ILE A 275 18.93 1.98 -2.31
N SER A 276 19.83 1.63 -1.38
CA SER A 276 21.10 2.29 -1.12
C SER A 276 21.99 1.35 -0.32
N SER A 277 23.31 1.56 -0.38
CA SER A 277 24.27 0.90 0.51
C SER A 277 24.45 1.64 1.84
N ASP A 278 23.84 2.82 1.99
CA ASP A 278 23.76 3.56 3.25
C ASP A 278 22.52 3.13 4.05
N PRO A 279 22.67 2.52 5.24
CA PRO A 279 21.55 2.12 6.09
C PRO A 279 20.58 3.25 6.42
N VAL A 280 21.06 4.50 6.56
CA VAL A 280 20.20 5.65 6.87
C VAL A 280 19.25 5.96 5.72
N ALA A 281 19.74 5.88 4.49
CA ALA A 281 18.90 6.05 3.30
C ALA A 281 17.89 4.90 3.12
N VAL A 282 18.28 3.67 3.46
CA VAL A 282 17.39 2.50 3.46
C VAL A 282 16.28 2.66 4.51
N GLU A 283 16.65 3.04 5.73
CA GLU A 283 15.70 3.31 6.81
C GLU A 283 14.69 4.38 6.41
N ARG A 284 15.17 5.53 5.92
CA ARG A 284 14.29 6.61 5.44
C ARG A 284 13.28 6.10 4.42
N TYR A 285 13.73 5.34 3.42
CA TYR A 285 12.86 4.80 2.38
C TYR A 285 11.80 3.84 2.96
N VAL A 286 12.21 2.90 3.82
CA VAL A 286 11.30 1.94 4.45
C VAL A 286 10.27 2.64 5.34
N VAL A 287 10.65 3.71 6.04
CA VAL A 287 9.75 4.49 6.89
C VAL A 287 8.74 5.29 6.07
N VAL A 288 9.17 6.06 5.08
CA VAL A 288 8.26 6.94 4.31
C VAL A 288 7.28 6.14 3.43
N HIS A 289 7.69 4.97 2.94
CA HIS A 289 6.83 4.04 2.22
C HIS A 289 6.19 2.97 3.13
N GLY A 290 6.30 3.14 4.45
CA GLY A 290 5.94 2.15 5.45
C GLY A 290 4.49 1.71 5.38
N GLN A 291 3.56 2.60 5.03
CA GLN A 291 2.14 2.26 4.88
C GLN A 291 1.94 1.14 3.85
N MET A 292 2.55 1.26 2.67
CA MET A 292 2.42 0.26 1.63
C MET A 292 3.12 -1.05 2.03
N ILE A 293 4.28 -0.96 2.67
CA ILE A 293 5.03 -2.13 3.17
C ILE A 293 4.20 -2.89 4.22
N LEU A 294 3.67 -2.19 5.21
CA LEU A 294 2.88 -2.78 6.29
C LEU A 294 1.57 -3.39 5.78
N GLN A 295 0.94 -2.77 4.79
CA GLN A 295 -0.25 -3.36 4.18
C GLN A 295 0.07 -4.64 3.40
N LEU A 296 1.20 -4.68 2.69
CA LEU A 296 1.69 -5.91 2.06
C LEU A 296 1.93 -7.02 3.08
N PHE A 297 2.46 -6.68 4.26
CA PHE A 297 2.61 -7.62 5.37
C PHE A 297 1.25 -8.10 5.88
N ALA A 298 0.31 -7.19 6.13
CA ALA A 298 -1.02 -7.50 6.66
C ALA A 298 -1.82 -8.45 5.75
N GLU A 299 -1.71 -8.29 4.43
CA GLU A 299 -2.39 -9.13 3.44
C GLU A 299 -1.59 -10.40 3.07
N PHE A 300 -0.37 -10.56 3.57
CA PHE A 300 0.44 -11.73 3.26
C PHE A 300 -0.17 -13.01 3.85
N PRO A 301 -0.20 -14.15 3.13
CA PRO A 301 -0.91 -15.35 3.54
C PRO A 301 -0.24 -16.17 4.66
N ASP A 302 0.78 -15.63 5.33
CA ASP A 302 1.54 -16.32 6.41
C ASP A 302 1.39 -15.54 7.73
N ASP A 303 0.74 -16.16 8.72
CA ASP A 303 0.51 -15.58 10.04
C ASP A 303 1.79 -15.19 10.79
N LYS A 304 2.89 -15.92 10.58
CA LYS A 304 4.17 -15.60 11.24
C LYS A 304 4.77 -14.32 10.69
N ILE A 305 4.53 -14.03 9.41
CA ILE A 305 4.94 -12.79 8.76
C ILE A 305 4.03 -11.65 9.18
N ARG A 306 2.71 -11.88 9.24
CA ARG A 306 1.75 -10.87 9.73
C ARG A 306 2.02 -10.41 11.16
N LYS A 307 2.58 -11.30 11.98
CA LYS A 307 2.94 -11.08 13.39
C LYS A 307 4.45 -10.92 13.61
N SER A 308 5.20 -10.54 12.58
CA SER A 308 6.64 -10.29 12.74
C SER A 308 6.90 -9.09 13.64
N SER A 309 8.06 -9.09 14.33
CA SER A 309 8.54 -7.96 15.11
C SER A 309 9.03 -6.77 14.28
N PHE A 310 9.32 -7.01 12.99
CA PHE A 310 9.46 -5.96 11.98
C PHE A 310 8.10 -5.37 11.67
#